data_AF-A0A2E1AMQ7-F1
#
_entry.id   AF-A0A2E1AMQ7-F1
#
_cell.length_a   1.000
_cell.length_b   1.000
_cell.length_c   1.000
_cell.angle_alpha   90.00
_cell.angle_beta   90.00
_cell.angle_gamma   90.00
#
_symmetry.space_group_name_H-M   'P 1'
#
loop_
_entity.id
_entity.type
_entity.pdbx_description
1 polymer ?
#
loop_
_entity_poly.entity_id
_entity_poly.type
_entity_poly.pdbx_seq_one_letter_code
_entity_poly.pdbx_strand_id
1 'polypeptide(L)'
;MNYNDEEFQELNFQNDRNIQINENIFEEPFTACECVLCTKSNLGENGKSIVDELRKIDNELIGKVTDNAIYSIMARYYQDTIRGPSQRHSPELEMPYLMAQDFKNHFMFHDMNPKRMLKEDITFLNDAQEFLKKNGIVTENTTNGAKKINMGYMKQWNILSKTKLDLIRYYTTHYSESDESKQSATKPQEFSNF
;
A
#
# COMPACT_ATOMS: atom_id res chain seq x y z
N MET A 1 -17.94 -10.75 -59.68
CA MET A 1 -17.71 -11.35 -58.36
C MET A 1 -16.87 -10.37 -57.58
N ASN A 2 -17.52 -9.50 -56.79
CA ASN A 2 -16.83 -8.49 -56.00
C ASN A 2 -16.46 -9.09 -54.65
N TYR A 3 -15.16 -9.18 -54.39
CA TYR A 3 -14.61 -9.35 -53.05
C TYR A 3 -14.89 -8.06 -52.28
N ASN A 4 -15.69 -8.15 -51.21
CA ASN A 4 -15.84 -7.05 -50.28
C ASN A 4 -14.67 -7.10 -49.31
N ASP A 5 -13.82 -6.08 -49.43
CA ASP A 5 -12.71 -5.78 -48.54
C ASP A 5 -13.20 -5.55 -47.11
N GLU A 6 -12.45 -6.15 -46.19
CA GLU A 6 -12.28 -5.87 -44.77
C GLU A 6 -13.07 -4.67 -44.22
N GLU A 7 -14.25 -4.96 -43.70
CA GLU A 7 -14.92 -4.10 -42.72
C GLU A 7 -14.07 -4.15 -41.43
N PHE A 8 -13.14 -3.20 -41.32
CA PHE A 8 -12.52 -2.83 -40.06
C PHE A 8 -13.65 -2.49 -39.08
N GLN A 9 -14.04 -3.45 -38.25
CA GLN A 9 -14.74 -3.15 -37.01
C GLN A 9 -13.74 -2.42 -36.11
N GLU A 10 -13.63 -1.11 -36.30
CA GLU A 10 -13.20 -0.21 -35.25
C GLU A 10 -14.07 -0.54 -34.04
N LEU A 11 -13.45 -1.10 -33.00
CA LEU A 11 -14.09 -1.23 -31.70
C LEU A 11 -14.38 0.18 -31.22
N ASN A 12 -15.56 0.66 -31.58
CA ASN A 12 -16.06 1.96 -31.22
C ASN A 12 -16.37 1.87 -29.72
N PHE A 13 -15.42 2.29 -28.87
CA PHE A 13 -15.57 2.40 -27.41
C PHE A 13 -16.59 3.50 -27.01
N GLN A 14 -17.42 3.97 -27.94
CA GLN A 14 -18.46 4.97 -27.68
C GLN A 14 -19.67 4.43 -26.89
N ASN A 15 -19.65 3.16 -26.47
CA ASN A 15 -20.69 2.56 -25.63
C ASN A 15 -20.12 1.80 -24.42
N ASP A 16 -18.90 2.11 -23.98
CA ASP A 16 -18.50 1.75 -22.62
C ASP A 16 -19.47 2.46 -21.68
N ARG A 17 -20.27 1.64 -21.00
CA ARG A 17 -21.26 1.96 -19.97
C ARG A 17 -21.14 3.41 -19.54
N ASN A 18 -22.22 4.16 -19.69
CA ASN A 18 -22.39 5.41 -18.98
C ASN A 18 -22.37 5.05 -17.48
N ILE A 19 -21.16 4.88 -16.92
CA ILE A 19 -20.92 4.81 -15.50
C ILE A 19 -21.23 6.24 -15.10
N GLN A 20 -22.51 6.49 -14.86
CA GLN A 20 -22.91 7.57 -13.99
C GLN A 20 -22.24 7.21 -12.67
N ILE A 21 -21.03 7.74 -12.49
CA ILE A 21 -20.42 7.84 -11.19
C ILE A 21 -21.44 8.66 -10.44
N ASN A 22 -22.26 7.98 -9.65
CA ASN A 22 -23.25 8.65 -8.83
C ASN A 22 -22.42 9.58 -7.95
N GLU A 23 -22.49 10.89 -8.18
CA GLU A 23 -21.74 11.88 -7.41
C GLU A 23 -22.11 11.76 -5.92
N ASN A 24 -23.29 11.19 -5.63
CA ASN A 24 -23.75 10.85 -4.28
C ASN A 24 -22.92 9.73 -3.61
N ILE A 25 -22.04 9.00 -4.32
CA ILE A 25 -21.04 8.11 -3.70
C ILE A 25 -20.03 8.93 -2.87
N PHE A 26 -19.76 10.16 -3.27
CA PHE A 26 -18.88 11.08 -2.54
C PHE A 26 -19.66 11.95 -1.54
N GLU A 27 -21.00 11.85 -1.51
CA GLU A 27 -21.88 12.55 -0.57
C GLU A 27 -22.24 11.70 0.66
N GLU A 28 -21.51 10.61 0.94
CA GLU A 28 -21.56 10.10 2.30
C GLU A 28 -21.06 11.23 3.22
N PRO A 29 -21.84 11.64 4.24
CA PRO A 29 -21.38 12.64 5.18
C PRO A 29 -20.13 12.07 5.82
N PHE A 30 -18.97 12.62 5.44
CA PHE A 30 -17.70 12.37 6.08
C PHE A 30 -17.87 12.87 7.52
N THR A 31 -18.38 11.99 8.37
CA THR A 31 -18.37 12.21 9.81
C THR A 31 -16.89 12.29 10.10
N ALA A 32 -16.40 13.50 10.37
CA ALA A 32 -15.02 13.73 10.74
C ALA A 32 -14.72 12.75 11.88
N CYS A 33 -14.09 11.63 11.53
CA CYS A 33 -13.91 10.54 12.45
C CYS A 33 -12.91 11.09 13.45
N GLU A 34 -13.37 11.44 14.65
CA GLU A 34 -12.52 11.92 15.72
C GLU A 34 -11.54 10.79 16.07
N CYS A 35 -10.42 10.73 15.37
CA CYS A 35 -9.44 9.69 15.56
C CYS A 35 -8.77 9.93 16.90
N VAL A 36 -9.03 9.01 17.81
CA VAL A 36 -8.48 9.01 19.17
C VAL A 36 -6.95 9.13 19.16
N LEU A 37 -6.29 8.52 18.18
CA LEU A 37 -4.84 8.60 18.00
C LEU A 37 -4.35 9.96 17.49
N CYS A 38 -5.21 10.81 16.92
CA CYS A 38 -4.86 12.17 16.52
C CYS A 38 -5.21 13.18 17.62
N THR A 39 -6.29 12.94 18.37
CA THR A 39 -6.83 13.88 19.35
C THR A 39 -6.25 13.69 20.75
N LYS A 40 -5.98 12.44 21.16
CA LYS A 40 -5.51 12.10 22.52
C LYS A 40 -4.03 11.71 22.58
N SER A 41 -3.30 11.75 21.46
CA SER A 41 -1.89 11.35 21.38
C SER A 41 -0.88 12.30 22.02
N ASN A 42 -1.30 13.54 22.31
CA ASN A 42 -0.41 14.59 22.79
C ASN A 42 -0.39 14.64 24.31
N LEU A 43 0.21 13.63 24.94
CA LEU A 43 0.50 13.65 26.38
C LEU A 43 1.81 14.42 26.63
N GLY A 44 1.69 15.77 26.70
CA GLY A 44 2.63 16.66 27.39
C GLY A 44 3.67 17.41 26.55
N GLU A 45 4.09 18.59 27.04
CA GLU A 45 5.07 19.51 26.41
C GLU A 45 6.49 18.92 26.25
N ASN A 46 6.80 17.79 26.91
CA ASN A 46 8.11 17.12 26.87
C ASN A 46 8.03 15.59 26.61
N GLY A 47 6.84 15.06 26.29
CA GLY A 47 6.62 13.63 26.04
C GLY A 47 6.81 13.29 24.56
N LYS A 48 7.40 12.13 24.24
CA LYS A 48 7.33 11.59 22.86
C LYS A 48 5.88 11.26 22.55
N SER A 49 5.37 11.75 21.41
CA SER A 49 4.02 11.42 20.97
C SER A 49 3.88 9.92 20.79
N ILE A 50 2.77 9.33 21.25
CA ILE A 50 2.45 7.92 21.00
C ILE A 50 2.52 7.63 19.48
N VAL A 51 2.07 8.55 18.65
CA VAL A 51 2.08 8.39 17.18
C VAL A 51 3.50 8.23 16.67
N ASP A 52 4.49 8.92 17.26
CA ASP A 52 5.89 8.77 16.85
C ASP A 52 6.46 7.39 17.21
N GLU A 53 6.07 6.82 18.34
CA GLU A 53 6.45 5.44 18.68
C GLU A 53 5.74 4.42 17.77
N LEU A 54 4.46 4.64 17.45
CA LEU A 54 3.72 3.81 16.51
C LEU A 54 4.33 3.88 15.10
N ARG A 55 4.76 5.06 14.63
CA ARG A 55 5.47 5.24 13.35
C ARG A 55 6.78 4.46 13.30
N LYS A 56 7.52 4.38 14.42
CA LYS A 56 8.74 3.56 14.48
C LYS A 56 8.42 2.08 14.32
N ILE A 57 7.39 1.60 15.03
CA ILE A 57 6.91 0.21 14.89
C ILE A 57 6.51 -0.05 13.43
N ASP A 58 5.78 0.88 12.80
CA ASP A 58 5.38 0.75 11.40
C ASP A 58 6.60 0.65 10.48
N ASN A 59 7.51 1.62 10.56
CA ASN A 59 8.70 1.71 9.70
C ASN A 59 9.67 0.54 9.89
N GLU A 60 9.76 -0.03 11.09
CA GLU A 60 10.62 -1.18 11.36
C GLU A 60 10.07 -2.47 10.75
N LEU A 61 8.75 -2.65 10.80
CA LEU A 61 8.07 -3.90 10.42
C LEU A 61 7.55 -3.92 8.98
N ILE A 62 7.35 -2.74 8.37
CA ILE A 62 6.83 -2.62 7.01
C ILE A 62 7.73 -3.34 5.99
N GLY A 63 7.14 -4.27 5.25
CA GLY A 63 7.82 -5.15 4.31
C GLY A 63 8.43 -6.41 4.92
N LYS A 64 8.50 -6.53 6.25
CA LYS A 64 8.93 -7.75 6.96
C LYS A 64 7.74 -8.58 7.44
N VAL A 65 6.66 -7.91 7.81
CA VAL A 65 5.46 -8.52 8.40
C VAL A 65 4.21 -8.02 7.66
N THR A 66 3.12 -8.78 7.73
CA THR A 66 1.84 -8.36 7.15
C THR A 66 1.26 -7.16 7.89
N ASP A 67 0.63 -6.28 7.11
CA ASP A 67 -0.02 -5.05 7.54
C ASP A 67 -0.96 -5.25 8.74
N ASN A 68 -1.82 -6.28 8.70
CA ASN A 68 -2.73 -6.63 9.79
C ASN A 68 -2.00 -7.03 11.09
N ALA A 69 -0.85 -7.70 10.97
CA ALA A 69 -0.06 -8.07 12.14
C ALA A 69 0.65 -6.86 12.74
N ILE A 70 1.12 -5.91 11.92
CA ILE A 70 1.65 -4.62 12.40
C ILE A 70 0.60 -3.90 13.26
N TYR A 71 -0.64 -3.77 12.76
CA TYR A 71 -1.72 -3.13 13.51
C TYR A 71 -2.11 -3.88 14.79
N SER A 72 -2.02 -5.20 14.78
CA SER A 72 -2.24 -6.01 15.99
C SER A 72 -1.15 -5.79 17.04
N ILE A 73 0.12 -5.66 16.62
CA ILE A 73 1.25 -5.32 17.49
C ILE A 73 1.07 -3.92 18.08
N MET A 74 0.70 -2.94 17.26
CA MET A 74 0.42 -1.56 17.70
C MET A 74 -0.70 -1.51 18.74
N ALA A 75 -1.80 -2.24 18.50
CA ALA A 75 -2.90 -2.34 19.46
C ALA A 75 -2.41 -2.91 20.79
N ARG A 76 -1.70 -4.04 20.77
CA ARG A 76 -1.13 -4.63 21.98
C ARG A 76 -0.18 -3.68 22.70
N TYR A 77 0.72 -3.04 21.97
CA TYR A 77 1.64 -2.05 22.51
C TYR A 77 0.91 -0.92 23.25
N TYR A 78 -0.16 -0.37 22.65
CA TYR A 78 -0.97 0.65 23.30
C TYR A 78 -1.64 0.13 24.58
N GLN A 79 -2.20 -1.08 24.56
CA GLN A 79 -2.87 -1.67 25.71
C GLN A 79 -1.90 -1.88 26.89
N ASP A 80 -0.74 -2.46 26.60
CA ASP A 80 0.25 -2.88 27.60
C ASP A 80 1.05 -1.69 28.16
N THR A 81 1.40 -0.73 27.30
CA THR A 81 2.36 0.33 27.61
C THR A 81 1.71 1.65 27.97
N ILE A 82 0.45 1.87 27.59
CA ILE A 82 -0.23 3.16 27.74
C ILE A 82 -1.52 3.00 28.51
N ARG A 83 -2.51 2.29 27.97
CA ARG A 83 -3.83 2.18 28.59
C ARG A 83 -3.76 1.55 29.98
N GLY A 84 -3.13 0.37 30.08
CA GLY A 84 -3.01 -0.37 31.33
C GLY A 84 -2.31 0.42 32.45
N PRO A 85 -1.11 0.98 32.21
CA PRO A 85 -0.44 1.84 33.17
C PRO A 85 -1.25 3.08 33.56
N SER A 86 -1.81 3.81 32.60
CA SER A 86 -2.60 5.02 32.88
C SER A 86 -3.83 4.75 33.75
N GLN A 87 -4.55 3.65 33.49
CA GLN A 87 -5.70 3.25 34.31
C GLN A 87 -5.30 2.80 35.72
N ARG A 88 -4.11 2.23 35.92
CA ARG A 88 -3.61 1.90 37.26
C ARG A 88 -3.25 3.14 38.07
N HIS A 89 -2.64 4.14 37.43
CA HIS A 89 -2.21 5.37 38.10
C HIS A 89 -3.35 6.37 38.30
N SER A 90 -4.34 6.37 37.41
CA SER A 90 -5.50 7.24 37.47
C SER A 90 -6.74 6.43 37.08
N PRO A 91 -7.35 5.70 38.03
CA PRO A 91 -8.53 4.89 37.77
C PRO A 91 -9.72 5.69 37.24
N GLU A 92 -9.80 6.96 37.63
CA GLU A 92 -10.83 7.92 37.18
C GLU A 92 -10.64 8.34 35.70
N LEU A 93 -9.46 8.11 35.11
CA LEU A 93 -9.14 8.50 33.75
C LEU A 93 -9.67 7.46 32.75
N GLU A 94 -10.70 7.81 32.01
CA GLU A 94 -11.29 6.95 30.99
C GLU A 94 -10.38 6.87 29.74
N MET A 95 -9.50 5.87 29.73
CA MET A 95 -8.63 5.58 28.60
C MET A 95 -9.34 4.68 27.56
N PRO A 96 -9.41 5.11 26.29
CA PRO A 96 -10.12 4.37 25.25
C PRO A 96 -9.44 3.03 24.99
N TYR A 97 -10.24 2.02 24.68
CA TYR A 97 -9.77 0.69 24.32
C TYR A 97 -9.65 0.59 22.80
N LEU A 98 -8.42 0.64 22.30
CA LEU A 98 -8.13 0.61 20.86
C LEU A 98 -7.81 -0.80 20.38
N MET A 99 -8.38 -1.15 19.23
CA MET A 99 -8.23 -2.40 18.51
C MET A 99 -7.39 -2.21 17.25
N ALA A 100 -6.90 -3.31 16.66
CA ALA A 100 -6.10 -3.26 15.43
C ALA A 100 -6.77 -2.45 14.29
N GLN A 101 -8.10 -2.49 14.20
CA GLN A 101 -8.86 -1.74 13.20
C GLN A 101 -8.71 -0.22 13.38
N ASP A 102 -8.58 0.28 14.60
CA ASP A 102 -8.42 1.72 14.88
C ASP A 102 -7.07 2.23 14.36
N PHE A 103 -6.01 1.44 14.57
CA PHE A 103 -4.68 1.73 14.02
C PHE A 103 -4.68 1.64 12.51
N LYS A 104 -5.34 0.62 11.95
CA LYS A 104 -5.51 0.52 10.49
C LYS A 104 -6.15 1.77 9.92
N ASN A 105 -7.26 2.23 10.50
CA ASN A 105 -7.95 3.43 10.03
C ASN A 105 -7.04 4.67 10.12
N HIS A 106 -6.32 4.84 11.23
CA HIS A 106 -5.38 5.95 11.39
C HIS A 106 -4.27 5.95 10.33
N PHE A 107 -3.58 4.83 10.14
CA PHE A 107 -2.49 4.70 9.18
C PHE A 107 -2.94 4.58 7.72
N MET A 108 -4.25 4.43 7.47
CA MET A 108 -4.81 4.51 6.12
C MET A 108 -5.22 5.94 5.76
N PHE A 109 -5.84 6.68 6.68
CA PHE A 109 -6.49 7.95 6.35
C PHE A 109 -5.74 9.18 6.86
N HIS A 110 -4.98 9.07 7.96
CA HIS A 110 -4.43 10.24 8.66
C HIS A 110 -2.90 10.29 8.63
N ASP A 111 -2.22 9.15 8.71
CA ASP A 111 -0.76 9.07 8.79
C ASP A 111 -0.21 7.96 7.88
N MET A 112 -0.50 8.09 6.58
CA MET A 112 -0.21 7.04 5.61
C MET A 112 1.29 6.88 5.34
N ASN A 113 1.77 5.64 5.42
CA ASN A 113 3.15 5.30 5.10
C ASN A 113 3.36 5.19 3.57
N PRO A 114 4.22 6.02 2.95
CA PRO A 114 4.45 5.97 1.51
C PRO A 114 4.99 4.62 1.02
N LYS A 115 5.75 3.90 1.86
CA LYS A 115 6.28 2.56 1.53
C LYS A 115 5.15 1.54 1.38
N ARG A 116 4.08 1.69 2.16
CA ARG A 116 2.87 0.87 2.09
C ARG A 116 2.07 1.17 0.82
N MET A 117 1.86 2.44 0.51
CA MET A 117 1.19 2.85 -0.73
C MET A 117 1.87 2.27 -1.97
N LEU A 118 3.19 2.41 -2.06
CA LEU A 118 3.95 1.91 -3.21
C LEU A 118 3.82 0.39 -3.36
N LYS A 119 3.80 -0.35 -2.23
CA LYS A 119 3.58 -1.80 -2.23
C LYS A 119 2.19 -2.14 -2.76
N GLU A 120 1.16 -1.40 -2.35
CA GLU A 120 -0.21 -1.58 -2.85
C GLU A 120 -0.32 -1.25 -4.34
N ASP A 121 0.27 -0.15 -4.81
CA ASP A 121 0.30 0.22 -6.23
C ASP A 121 1.00 -0.84 -7.09
N ILE A 122 2.14 -1.35 -6.64
CA ILE A 122 2.87 -2.43 -7.34
C ILE A 122 2.01 -3.71 -7.40
N THR A 123 1.29 -4.02 -6.32
CA THR A 123 0.38 -5.18 -6.27
C THR A 123 -0.77 -4.99 -7.25
N PHE A 124 -1.39 -3.82 -7.26
CA PHE A 124 -2.45 -3.47 -8.20
C PHE A 124 -1.99 -3.60 -9.67
N LEU A 125 -0.82 -3.06 -10.00
CA LEU A 125 -0.25 -3.18 -11.36
C LEU A 125 0.03 -4.63 -11.73
N ASN A 126 0.49 -5.45 -10.78
CA ASN A 126 0.71 -6.87 -11.00
C ASN A 126 -0.60 -7.62 -11.30
N ASP A 127 -1.66 -7.32 -10.55
CA ASP A 127 -2.97 -7.95 -10.75
C ASP A 127 -3.61 -7.52 -12.08
N ALA A 128 -3.47 -6.24 -12.44
CA ALA A 128 -3.89 -5.73 -13.75
C ALA A 128 -3.15 -6.42 -14.90
N GLN A 129 -1.85 -6.66 -14.75
CA GLN A 129 -1.07 -7.46 -15.71
C GLN A 129 -1.63 -8.88 -15.82
N GLU A 130 -1.74 -9.63 -14.72
CA GLU A 130 -2.26 -11.00 -14.75
C GLU A 130 -3.67 -11.08 -15.36
N PHE A 131 -4.52 -10.07 -15.12
CA PHE A 131 -5.81 -9.93 -15.80
C PHE A 131 -5.66 -9.81 -17.33
N LEU A 132 -4.80 -8.93 -17.84
CA LEU A 132 -4.57 -8.77 -19.28
C LEU A 132 -4.00 -10.04 -19.93
N LYS A 133 -3.09 -10.72 -19.23
CA LYS A 133 -2.49 -11.98 -19.69
C LYS A 133 -3.53 -13.09 -19.82
N LYS A 134 -4.43 -13.21 -18.85
CA LYS A 134 -5.48 -14.24 -18.84
C LYS A 134 -6.59 -13.96 -19.86
N ASN A 135 -6.96 -12.69 -20.06
CA ASN A 135 -8.20 -12.34 -20.77
C ASN A 135 -8.01 -11.63 -22.10
N GLY A 136 -6.83 -11.07 -22.38
CA GLY A 136 -6.70 -10.04 -23.42
C GLY A 136 -5.63 -10.31 -24.49
N ILE A 137 -4.40 -10.63 -24.08
CA ILE A 137 -3.26 -10.52 -25.00
C ILE A 137 -3.35 -11.50 -26.17
N VAL A 138 -3.76 -12.74 -25.92
CA VAL A 138 -3.95 -13.76 -26.95
C VAL A 138 -5.40 -14.19 -26.95
N THR A 139 -6.08 -14.01 -28.08
CA THR A 139 -7.41 -14.55 -28.31
C THR A 139 -7.32 -15.70 -29.30
N GLU A 140 -8.03 -16.79 -29.02
CA GLU A 140 -8.13 -17.93 -29.92
C GLU A 140 -9.48 -17.86 -30.63
N ASN A 141 -9.45 -17.93 -31.96
CA ASN A 141 -10.67 -18.02 -32.74
C ASN A 141 -11.30 -19.41 -32.54
N THR A 142 -12.53 -19.42 -32.03
CA THR A 142 -13.28 -20.63 -31.69
C THR A 142 -13.61 -21.53 -32.88
N THR A 143 -13.54 -21.02 -34.12
CA THR A 143 -13.89 -21.78 -35.34
C THR A 143 -12.70 -22.44 -36.03
N ASN A 144 -11.49 -21.88 -35.94
CA ASN A 144 -10.31 -22.41 -36.65
C ASN A 144 -9.05 -22.55 -35.76
N GLY A 145 -9.14 -22.24 -34.46
CA GLY A 145 -8.01 -22.32 -33.53
C GLY A 145 -6.90 -21.29 -33.80
N ALA A 146 -7.13 -20.34 -34.71
CA ALA A 146 -6.13 -19.32 -35.03
C ALA A 146 -5.97 -18.38 -33.84
N LYS A 147 -4.73 -18.23 -33.37
CA LYS A 147 -4.38 -17.31 -32.28
C LYS A 147 -4.09 -15.92 -32.85
N LYS A 148 -4.77 -14.91 -32.34
CA LYS A 148 -4.54 -13.50 -32.67
C LYS A 148 -4.08 -12.76 -31.44
N ILE A 149 -3.10 -11.87 -31.62
CA ILE A 149 -2.65 -10.98 -30.55
C ILE A 149 -3.51 -9.73 -30.58
N ASN A 150 -4.07 -9.35 -29.42
CA ASN A 150 -4.72 -8.05 -29.27
C ASN A 150 -3.65 -6.97 -29.03
N MET A 151 -3.33 -6.22 -30.08
CA MET A 151 -2.32 -5.16 -30.03
C MET A 151 -2.68 -4.01 -29.08
N GLY A 152 -3.96 -3.77 -28.79
CA GLY A 152 -4.40 -2.78 -27.81
C GLY A 152 -4.02 -3.21 -26.38
N TYR A 153 -4.34 -4.45 -26.02
CA TYR A 153 -3.95 -5.00 -24.72
C TYR A 153 -2.44 -5.18 -24.59
N MET A 154 -1.72 -5.47 -25.68
CA MET A 154 -0.26 -5.51 -25.68
C MET A 154 0.35 -4.13 -25.37
N LYS A 155 -0.23 -3.04 -25.90
CA LYS A 155 0.20 -1.67 -25.56
C LYS A 155 -0.05 -1.37 -24.09
N GLN A 156 -1.23 -1.71 -23.56
CA GLN A 156 -1.54 -1.51 -22.14
C GLN A 156 -0.61 -2.32 -21.24
N TRP A 157 -0.32 -3.58 -21.58
CA TRP A 157 0.65 -4.41 -20.88
C TRP A 157 2.03 -3.75 -20.81
N ASN A 158 2.52 -3.19 -21.92
CA ASN A 158 3.82 -2.52 -21.95
C ASN A 158 3.84 -1.27 -21.06
N ILE A 159 2.76 -0.49 -21.04
CA ILE A 159 2.64 0.67 -20.15
C ILE A 159 2.68 0.23 -18.69
N LEU A 160 1.84 -0.74 -18.31
CA LEU A 160 1.80 -1.28 -16.94
C LEU A 160 3.16 -1.83 -16.52
N SER A 161 3.85 -2.54 -17.42
CA SER A 161 5.18 -3.10 -17.17
C SER A 161 6.21 -2.01 -16.90
N LYS A 162 6.19 -0.93 -17.68
CA LYS A 162 7.09 0.21 -17.48
C LYS A 162 6.82 0.90 -16.15
N THR A 163 5.55 1.25 -15.88
CA THR A 163 5.16 1.90 -14.61
C THR A 163 5.55 1.05 -13.40
N LYS A 164 5.29 -0.26 -13.44
CA LYS A 164 5.65 -1.19 -12.36
C LYS A 164 7.15 -1.22 -12.12
N LEU A 165 7.96 -1.27 -13.18
CA LEU A 165 9.42 -1.23 -13.06
C LEU A 165 9.91 0.10 -12.47
N ASP A 166 9.31 1.22 -12.86
CA ASP A 166 9.65 2.54 -12.32
C ASP A 166 9.30 2.63 -10.81
N LEU A 167 8.14 2.10 -10.39
CA LEU A 167 7.78 2.02 -8.97
C LEU A 167 8.71 1.09 -8.17
N ILE A 168 9.10 -0.06 -8.72
CA ILE A 168 10.04 -0.98 -8.06
C ILE A 168 11.42 -0.31 -7.89
N ARG A 169 11.89 0.40 -8.92
CA ARG A 169 13.15 1.17 -8.85
C ARG A 169 13.07 2.24 -7.78
N TYR A 170 12.01 3.04 -7.79
CA TYR A 170 11.77 4.06 -6.77
C TYR A 170 11.74 3.45 -5.36
N TYR A 171 11.02 2.35 -5.18
CA TYR A 171 10.97 1.63 -3.91
C TYR A 171 12.35 1.17 -3.44
N THR A 172 13.13 0.59 -4.36
CA THR A 172 14.47 0.05 -4.04
C THR A 172 15.42 1.18 -3.65
N THR A 173 15.49 2.25 -4.44
CA THR A 173 16.35 3.41 -4.17
C THR A 173 16.01 4.12 -2.87
N HIS A 174 14.72 4.30 -2.55
CA HIS A 174 14.33 5.14 -1.41
C HIS A 174 14.06 4.38 -0.12
N TYR A 175 13.77 3.07 -0.19
CA TYR A 175 13.31 2.31 0.99
C TYR A 175 14.05 0.98 1.22
N SER A 176 14.95 0.55 0.33
CA SER A 176 15.75 -0.67 0.52
C SER A 176 17.18 -0.41 1.01
N GLU A 177 17.67 0.83 1.00
CA GLU A 177 19.06 1.18 1.39
C GLU A 177 19.33 1.23 2.92
N SER A 178 18.48 0.65 3.77
CA SER A 178 18.52 0.91 5.22
C SER A 178 19.13 -0.17 6.12
N ASP A 179 19.82 -1.20 5.59
CA ASP A 179 20.44 -2.25 6.43
C ASP A 179 21.97 -2.43 6.28
N GLU A 180 22.64 -1.86 5.28
CA GLU A 180 24.10 -2.06 5.10
C GLU A 180 24.98 -1.07 5.91
N SER A 181 24.44 0.05 6.38
CA SER A 181 25.25 1.09 7.06
C SER A 181 25.44 0.87 8.57
N LYS A 182 24.93 -0.24 9.14
CA LYS A 182 25.13 -0.60 10.57
C LYS A 182 26.02 -1.82 10.81
N GLN A 183 26.69 -2.35 9.79
CA GLN A 183 27.89 -3.16 10.03
C GLN A 183 29.09 -2.22 10.03
N SER A 184 29.43 -1.72 11.23
CA SER A 184 30.72 -1.11 11.45
C SER A 184 31.78 -2.08 10.94
N ALA A 185 32.51 -1.69 9.89
CA ALA A 185 33.73 -2.36 9.48
C ALA A 185 34.74 -2.26 10.63
N THR A 186 34.65 -3.19 11.58
CA THR A 186 35.70 -3.43 12.56
C THR A 186 36.87 -4.04 11.79
N LYS A 187 37.71 -3.17 11.22
CA LYS A 187 39.01 -3.59 10.69
C LYS A 187 39.76 -4.30 11.84
N PRO A 188 40.34 -5.49 11.62
CA PRO A 188 41.18 -6.11 12.63
C PRO A 188 42.34 -5.17 12.96
N GLN A 189 42.58 -4.91 14.24
CA GLN A 189 43.80 -4.24 14.68
C GLN A 189 44.99 -5.07 14.21
N GLU A 190 45.79 -4.52 13.30
CA GLU A 190 47.14 -5.00 13.07
C GLU A 190 47.93 -4.82 14.37
N PHE A 191 48.39 -5.92 14.94
CA PHE A 191 49.37 -5.88 16.01
C PHE A 191 50.66 -5.30 15.45
N SER A 192 51.02 -4.08 15.85
CA SER A 192 52.35 -3.55 15.62
C SER A 192 53.33 -4.35 16.48
N ASN A 193 54.22 -5.11 15.84
CA ASN A 193 55.37 -5.71 16.49
C ASN A 193 56.26 -4.61 17.09
N PHE A 194 56.47 -4.67 18.40
CA PHE A 194 57.67 -4.23 19.08
C PHE A 194 58.24 -5.43 19.84
#